data_AF-A0A4V1TQE8-F1
#
_entry.id   AF-A0A4V1TQE8-F1
#
_cell.length_a   1.000
_cell.length_b   1.000
_cell.length_c   1.000
_cell.angle_alpha   90.00
_cell.angle_beta   90.00
_cell.angle_gamma   90.00
#
_symmetry.space_group_name_H-M   'P 1'
#
loop_
_entity.id
_entity.type
_entity.pdbx_description
1 polymer ?
#
loop_
_entity_poly.entity_id
_entity_poly.type
_entity_poly.pdbx_seq_one_letter_code
_entity_poly.pdbx_strand_id
1 'polypeptide(L)'
;MEIILPTTTAPRPSLWLQVQAKVATLLHVPVAQVAADKTFKQLGLDSLDLVELQLDLESELQLDLIEGSLRDVDVMQLTLAALVEHLDADCARAAKRNT
;
A
#
# COMPACT_ATOMS: atom_id res chain seq x y z
N MET A 1 -4.19 -16.10 -32.41
CA MET A 1 -3.75 -16.45 -31.05
C MET A 1 -3.99 -15.24 -30.19
N GLU A 2 -5.12 -15.22 -29.49
CA GLU A 2 -5.42 -14.18 -28.51
C GLU A 2 -4.58 -14.47 -27.28
N ILE A 3 -3.46 -13.76 -27.16
CA ILE A 3 -2.74 -13.67 -25.90
C ILE A 3 -3.60 -12.83 -24.96
N ILE A 4 -4.47 -13.52 -24.22
CA ILE A 4 -4.98 -13.04 -22.94
C ILE A 4 -3.77 -12.81 -22.03
N LEU A 5 -3.24 -11.59 -22.07
CA LEU A 5 -2.40 -11.09 -20.98
C LEU A 5 -3.24 -11.23 -19.71
N PRO A 6 -2.74 -11.83 -18.62
CA PRO A 6 -3.43 -11.70 -17.36
C PRO A 6 -3.53 -10.20 -17.09
N THR A 7 -4.73 -9.71 -16.82
CA THR A 7 -4.92 -8.39 -16.20
C THR A 7 -4.35 -8.50 -14.78
N THR A 8 -3.03 -8.63 -14.67
CA THR A 8 -2.32 -8.34 -13.44
C THR A 8 -2.43 -6.83 -13.33
N THR A 9 -3.37 -6.38 -12.51
CA THR A 9 -3.43 -5.03 -11.97
C THR A 9 -2.11 -4.79 -11.25
N ALA A 10 -1.05 -4.48 -11.99
CA ALA A 10 0.15 -3.94 -11.42
C ALA A 10 -0.27 -2.60 -10.81
N PRO A 11 0.04 -2.35 -9.54
CA PRO A 11 -0.32 -1.10 -8.92
C PRO A 11 0.23 0.06 -9.74
N ARG A 12 -0.51 1.18 -9.77
CA ARG A 12 -0.05 2.39 -10.46
C ARG A 12 1.41 2.67 -10.04
N PRO A 13 2.35 2.84 -10.98
CA PRO A 13 3.78 2.89 -10.67
C PRO A 13 4.15 4.04 -9.73
N SER A 14 3.36 5.12 -9.72
CA SER A 14 3.49 6.22 -8.77
C SER A 14 3.07 5.85 -7.35
N LEU A 15 2.03 5.02 -7.18
CA LEU A 15 1.55 4.60 -5.86
C LEU A 15 2.55 3.66 -5.19
N TRP A 16 3.06 2.68 -5.95
CA TRP A 16 4.13 1.79 -5.50
C TRP A 16 5.32 2.57 -4.93
N LEU A 17 5.83 3.54 -5.71
CA LEU A 17 7.01 4.31 -5.34
C LEU A 17 6.79 5.14 -4.07
N GLN A 18 5.59 5.71 -3.91
CA GLN A 18 5.22 6.48 -2.72
C GLN A 18 5.19 5.61 -1.46
N VAL A 19 4.50 4.47 -1.51
CA VAL A 19 4.41 3.56 -0.36
C VAL A 19 5.78 2.98 -0.02
N GLN A 20 6.55 2.56 -1.04
CA GLN A 20 7.90 2.02 -0.84
C GLN A 20 8.85 3.06 -0.21
N ALA A 21 8.79 4.33 -0.65
CA ALA A 21 9.61 5.40 -0.09
C ALA A 21 9.23 5.74 1.36
N LYS A 22 7.94 5.74 1.71
CA LYS A 22 7.47 5.96 3.09
C LYS A 22 7.94 4.84 4.02
N VAL A 23 7.78 3.59 3.62
CA VAL A 23 8.26 2.43 4.39
C VAL A 23 9.78 2.46 4.57
N ALA A 24 10.52 2.82 3.51
CA ALA A 24 11.97 2.99 3.60
C ALA A 24 12.37 4.07 4.62
N THR A 25 11.62 5.17 4.66
CA THR A 25 11.83 6.29 5.59
C THR A 25 11.60 5.86 7.04
N LEU A 26 10.49 5.16 7.31
CA LEU A 26 10.16 4.64 8.65
C LEU A 26 11.24 3.68 9.15
N LEU A 27 11.68 2.76 8.27
CA LEU A 27 12.73 1.79 8.58
C LEU A 27 14.15 2.39 8.61
N HIS A 28 14.32 3.66 8.21
CA HIS A 28 15.63 4.29 8.05
C HIS A 28 16.60 3.50 7.15
N VAL A 29 16.05 2.85 6.11
CA VAL A 29 16.82 2.06 5.14
C VAL A 29 16.68 2.62 3.72
N PRO A 30 17.61 2.31 2.80
CA PRO A 30 17.43 2.62 1.39
C PRO A 30 16.18 1.95 0.80
N VAL A 31 15.46 2.65 -0.08
CA VAL A 31 14.28 2.15 -0.81
C VAL A 31 14.53 0.79 -1.48
N ALA A 32 15.73 0.58 -2.02
CA ALA A 32 16.14 -0.68 -2.64
C ALA A 32 16.16 -1.90 -1.71
N GLN A 33 16.17 -1.70 -0.39
CA GLN A 33 16.11 -2.78 0.61
C GLN A 33 14.67 -3.15 0.99
N VAL A 34 13.69 -2.34 0.60
CA VAL A 34 12.27 -2.59 0.88
C VAL A 34 11.72 -3.55 -0.17
N ALA A 35 11.64 -4.83 0.21
CA ALA A 35 11.15 -5.91 -0.64
C ALA A 35 9.61 -5.98 -0.66
N ALA A 36 9.05 -6.18 -1.85
CA ALA A 36 7.61 -6.22 -2.08
C ALA A 36 6.89 -7.40 -1.42
N ASP A 37 7.58 -8.54 -1.39
CA ASP A 37 7.03 -9.83 -0.94
C ASP A 37 7.20 -10.07 0.57
N LYS A 38 7.79 -9.12 1.30
CA LYS A 38 7.94 -9.20 2.76
C LYS A 38 6.76 -8.53 3.45
N THR A 39 6.30 -9.14 4.54
CA THR A 39 5.32 -8.50 5.42
C THR A 39 5.92 -7.32 6.18
N PHE A 40 5.11 -6.39 6.64
CA PHE A 40 5.61 -5.27 7.47
C PHE A 40 6.32 -5.74 8.73
N LYS A 41 5.83 -6.82 9.36
CA LYS A 41 6.51 -7.48 10.47
C LYS A 41 7.90 -8.04 10.08
N GLN A 42 8.03 -8.61 8.89
CA GLN A 42 9.32 -9.13 8.39
C GLN A 42 10.28 -8.02 7.96
N LEU A 43 9.76 -6.85 7.61
CA LEU A 43 10.54 -5.65 7.32
C LEU A 43 11.02 -4.95 8.60
N GLY A 44 10.41 -5.25 9.74
CA GLY A 44 10.78 -4.68 11.04
C GLY A 44 10.00 -3.43 11.42
N LEU A 45 8.84 -3.19 10.81
CA LEU A 45 7.90 -2.16 11.26
C LEU A 45 7.17 -2.64 12.51
N ASP A 46 6.94 -1.72 13.43
CA ASP A 46 6.09 -1.92 14.59
C ASP A 46 4.66 -1.39 14.31
N SER A 47 3.75 -1.67 15.24
CA SER A 47 2.35 -1.24 15.12
C SER A 47 2.18 0.28 15.09
N LEU A 48 3.08 1.02 15.77
CA LEU A 48 3.07 2.49 15.74
C LEU A 48 3.47 3.02 14.36
N ASP A 49 4.54 2.47 13.76
CA ASP A 49 4.98 2.87 12.42
C ASP A 49 3.88 2.64 11.38
N LEU A 50 3.08 1.58 11.54
CA LEU A 50 1.94 1.33 10.66
C LEU A 50 0.82 2.36 10.80
N VAL A 51 0.54 2.82 12.02
CA VAL A 51 -0.45 3.88 12.24
C VAL A 51 0.04 5.18 11.61
N GLU A 52 1.32 5.51 11.76
CA GLU A 52 1.92 6.68 11.09
C GLU A 52 1.87 6.55 9.56
N LEU A 53 2.25 5.38 9.02
CA LEU A 53 2.15 5.08 7.59
C LEU A 53 0.71 5.24 7.08
N GLN A 54 -0.27 4.73 7.83
CA GLN A 54 -1.68 4.82 7.46
C GLN A 54 -2.15 6.27 7.43
N LEU A 55 -1.91 7.04 8.49
CA LEU A 55 -2.31 8.45 8.57
C LEU A 55 -1.68 9.29 7.46
N ASP A 56 -0.41 9.05 7.17
CA ASP A 56 0.34 9.77 6.14
C ASP A 56 -0.19 9.41 4.73
N LEU A 57 -0.50 8.14 4.48
CA LEU A 57 -1.13 7.70 3.22
C LEU A 57 -2.57 8.21 3.07
N GLU A 58 -3.36 8.22 4.15
CA GLU A 58 -4.72 8.81 4.16
C GLU A 58 -4.67 10.28 3.75
N SER A 59 -3.76 11.05 4.35
CA SER A 59 -3.58 12.47 4.07
C SER A 59 -3.13 12.72 2.63
N GLU A 60 -2.13 11.99 2.14
CA GLU A 60 -1.57 12.18 0.81
C GLU A 60 -2.51 11.72 -0.31
N LEU A 61 -3.25 10.63 -0.10
CA LEU A 61 -4.17 10.07 -1.10
C LEU A 61 -5.59 10.63 -0.98
N GLN A 62 -5.87 11.42 0.06
CA GLN A 62 -7.22 11.89 0.42
C GLN A 62 -8.22 10.72 0.52
N LEU A 63 -7.79 9.63 1.15
CA LEU A 63 -8.60 8.43 1.38
C LEU A 63 -8.88 8.29 2.88
N ASP A 64 -10.05 7.72 3.19
CA ASP A 64 -10.36 7.16 4.51
C ASP A 64 -9.97 5.67 4.48
N LEU A 65 -8.74 5.37 4.90
CA LEU A 65 -8.23 4.00 5.00
C LEU A 65 -8.76 3.28 6.25
N ILE A 66 -9.07 4.03 7.31
CA ILE A 66 -9.70 3.50 8.53
C ILE A 66 -11.13 3.00 8.26
N GLU A 67 -11.85 3.62 7.34
CA GLU A 67 -13.15 3.12 6.85
C GLU A 67 -13.04 2.25 5.58
N GLY A 68 -11.83 2.12 5.05
CA GLY A 68 -11.51 1.43 3.81
C GLY A 68 -11.21 -0.06 3.98
N SER A 69 -10.71 -0.67 2.91
CA SER A 69 -10.44 -2.11 2.86
C SER A 69 -9.38 -2.59 3.85
N LEU A 70 -8.58 -1.68 4.41
CA LEU A 70 -7.52 -1.99 5.38
C LEU A 70 -8.03 -2.18 6.81
N ARG A 71 -9.28 -1.80 7.13
CA ARG A 71 -9.86 -1.90 8.47
C ARG A 71 -9.89 -3.33 9.01
N ASP A 72 -10.27 -4.28 8.17
CA ASP A 72 -10.46 -5.69 8.52
C ASP A 72 -9.19 -6.53 8.26
N VAL A 73 -8.14 -5.92 7.72
CA VAL A 73 -6.90 -6.60 7.33
C VAL A 73 -5.89 -6.50 8.45
N ASP A 74 -5.27 -7.64 8.79
CA ASP A 74 -4.10 -7.64 9.66
C ASP A 74 -2.91 -7.06 8.90
N VAL A 75 -2.80 -5.73 8.96
CA VAL A 75 -1.77 -4.96 8.26
C VAL A 75 -0.37 -5.48 8.60
N MET A 76 -0.08 -5.95 9.81
CA MET A 76 1.25 -6.44 10.17
C MET A 76 1.69 -7.68 9.38
N GLN A 77 0.72 -8.48 8.95
CA GLN A 77 0.93 -9.68 8.13
C GLN A 77 0.78 -9.39 6.63
N LEU A 78 0.41 -8.16 6.27
CA LEU A 78 0.28 -7.73 4.89
C LEU A 78 1.66 -7.44 4.28
N THR A 79 1.82 -7.81 3.01
CA THR A 79 3.01 -7.45 2.24
C THR A 79 2.88 -6.06 1.65
N LEU A 80 4.02 -5.44 1.31
CA LEU A 80 4.02 -4.14 0.66
C LEU A 80 3.23 -4.16 -0.66
N ALA A 81 3.40 -5.22 -1.46
CA ALA A 81 2.62 -5.39 -2.70
C ALA A 81 1.11 -5.41 -2.43
N ALA A 82 0.68 -6.19 -1.45
CA ALA A 82 -0.74 -6.31 -1.11
C ALA A 82 -1.32 -5.00 -0.54
N LEU A 83 -0.55 -4.22 0.23
CA LEU A 83 -0.98 -2.88 0.66
C LEU A 83 -1.28 -2.00 -0.55
N VAL A 84 -0.37 -1.96 -1.52
CA VAL A 84 -0.51 -1.09 -2.69
C VAL A 84 -1.72 -1.52 -3.54
N GLU A 85 -2.01 -2.81 -3.64
CA GLU A 85 -3.23 -3.32 -4.28
C GLU A 85 -4.51 -2.85 -3.57
N HIS A 86 -4.55 -2.89 -2.23
CA HIS A 86 -5.69 -2.38 -1.45
C HIS A 86 -5.89 -0.88 -1.67
N LEU A 87 -4.80 -0.10 -1.62
CA LEU A 87 -4.84 1.35 -1.85
C LEU A 87 -5.28 1.69 -3.28
N ASP A 88 -4.85 0.92 -4.28
CA ASP A 88 -5.27 1.13 -5.65
C ASP A 88 -6.79 0.89 -5.81
N ALA A 89 -7.29 -0.18 -5.18
CA ALA A 89 -8.71 -0.48 -5.14
C ALA A 89 -9.53 0.61 -4.42
N ASP A 90 -9.05 1.10 -3.27
CA ASP A 90 -9.73 2.17 -2.52
C ASP A 90 -9.73 3.49 -3.28
N CYS A 91 -8.64 3.83 -3.97
CA CYS A 91 -8.59 4.99 -4.86
C CYS A 91 -9.57 4.85 -6.04
N ALA A 92 -9.67 3.65 -6.65
CA ALA A 92 -10.64 3.39 -7.72
C ALA A 92 -12.10 3.48 -7.22
N ARG A 93 -12.37 3.06 -5.97
CA ARG A 93 -13.69 3.22 -5.32
C ARG A 93 -13.99 4.68 -5.02
N ALA A 94 -13.01 5.43 -4.49
CA ALA A 94 -13.15 6.85 -4.20
C ALA A 94 -13.48 7.66 -5.48
N ALA A 95 -12.80 7.38 -6.58
CA ALA A 95 -13.08 8.00 -7.88
C ALA A 95 -14.53 7.77 -8.34
N LYS A 96 -15.07 6.55 -8.13
CA LYS A 96 -16.46 6.21 -8.49
C LYS A 96 -17.51 6.86 -7.60
N ARG A 97 -17.20 7.15 -6.33
CA ARG A 97 -18.14 7.82 -5.40
C ARG A 97 -18.31 9.30 -5.69
N ASN A 98 -17.38 9.90 -6.43
CA ASN A 98 -17.32 11.34 -6.71
C ASN A 98 -17.77 11.69 -8.16
N THR A 99 -18.40 10.74 -8.86
CA THR A 99 -19.03 10.89 -10.20
C THR A 99 -20.51 10.57 -10.09
#